data_AF-A0A225W1G1-F1
#
_entry.id   AF-A0A225W1G1-F1
#
_cell.length_a   1.000
_cell.length_b   1.000
_cell.length_c   1.000
_cell.angle_alpha   90.00
_cell.angle_beta   90.00
_cell.angle_gamma   90.00
#
_symmetry.space_group_name_H-M   'P 1'
#
loop_
_entity.id
_entity.type
_entity.pdbx_description
1 polymer ?
#
loop_
_entity_poly.entity_id
_entity_poly.type
_entity_poly.pdbx_seq_one_letter_code
_entity_poly.pdbx_strand_id
1 'polypeptide(L)'
;MRPTALSIAVHGPLYCLGWILFAVLVLNSVKKADAAKYVNPSPEGNSWAPCQFAVEQLAAEGNGTTYGSCLACDPTNLECPPKCQSLIDSTYKSCDGVYAPQDDYFDASHTLNGYWNDNFGVLRVLAARCGCNNSLAMWRQRPSLFMLSKSLRPARLLRPGARSFALGQHIDDSQFSAFSLKLSDDQREFQQLARKFAREEMIPKEKHYDQTMEYPQEIFEKAWELGLVNTHVPEKFGGLGLGSLDGCIVGEELAYGCTGMATAMEANGLATAPLLVAGSDAQNKKYLGRLVEEPIQAAYCVTEPGAGSDVAGAKTTAVKKGDKWVLNGSKMWITNGGVAKWFFVLAKTDADANAGSAFTGFIVDADSPGITVGRKEINIGQRCSDTRGITFEDVVVPEENVLGDPGYGFKIAMQAFDITRPPVAIGAVGLARRAFDEARQYALERKTMGVPIAMHQAIQFMLADMATGIEAGRQLTYKAAYEIDCGRKNTMYASMAKRFAGDHANKVATDAIQIFGGAGFNTEYPVEKLFRDAKIYQIYEGTSQIQRMIIAKEMFSRQTMDP
;
A
#
# COMPACT_ATOMS: atom_id res chain seq x y z
N MET A 1 -52.89 49.55 31.92
CA MET A 1 -52.29 50.64 32.73
C MET A 1 -50.80 50.38 32.86
N ARG A 2 -50.04 51.46 33.06
CA ARG A 2 -48.58 51.68 33.00
C ARG A 2 -47.63 50.64 33.69
N PRO A 3 -46.30 50.74 33.44
CA PRO A 3 -45.32 49.66 33.26
C PRO A 3 -44.46 49.36 34.50
N THR A 4 -43.55 48.39 34.41
CA THR A 4 -42.26 48.44 35.13
C THR A 4 -41.15 47.78 34.32
N ALA A 5 -40.04 48.51 34.21
CA ALA A 5 -38.83 48.16 33.50
C ALA A 5 -37.80 47.51 34.45
N LEU A 6 -36.90 46.70 33.91
CA LEU A 6 -35.50 46.72 34.35
C LEU A 6 -34.60 46.52 33.13
N SER A 7 -33.74 47.50 32.90
CA SER A 7 -32.71 47.53 31.87
C SER A 7 -31.45 46.85 32.39
N ILE A 8 -30.81 45.99 31.59
CA ILE A 8 -29.37 45.69 31.70
C ILE A 8 -28.78 45.72 30.29
N ALA A 9 -27.81 46.62 30.11
CA ALA A 9 -27.00 46.78 28.92
C ALA A 9 -26.06 45.59 28.71
N VAL A 10 -25.89 45.15 27.46
CA VAL A 10 -24.79 44.27 27.06
C VAL A 10 -24.13 44.85 25.80
N HIS A 11 -22.90 45.33 25.97
CA HIS A 11 -21.94 45.68 24.92
C HIS A 11 -20.66 44.85 25.17
N GLY A 12 -20.14 44.22 24.11
CA GLY A 12 -18.79 43.61 24.00
C GLY A 12 -18.57 42.35 24.85
N PRO A 13 -18.41 41.14 24.27
CA PRO A 13 -17.13 40.73 23.64
C PRO A 13 -17.24 39.70 22.49
N LEU A 14 -18.44 39.39 21.98
CA LEU A 14 -18.64 38.32 20.98
C LEU A 14 -18.29 38.71 19.53
N TYR A 15 -18.24 40.01 19.22
CA TYR A 15 -17.88 40.49 17.87
C TYR A 15 -16.36 40.41 17.58
N CYS A 16 -15.50 40.45 18.59
CA CYS A 16 -14.05 40.38 18.39
C CYS A 16 -13.54 38.96 18.12
N LEU A 17 -14.16 37.94 18.71
CA LEU A 17 -13.81 36.53 18.48
C LEU A 17 -14.14 36.07 17.05
N GLY A 18 -15.20 36.61 16.44
CA GLY A 18 -15.58 36.31 15.06
C GLY A 18 -14.55 36.80 14.03
N TRP A 19 -13.97 37.98 14.26
CA TRP A 19 -12.95 38.56 13.36
C TRP A 19 -11.59 37.86 13.47
N ILE A 20 -11.21 37.40 14.67
CA ILE A 20 -9.97 36.65 14.89
C ILE A 20 -10.05 35.27 14.21
N LEU A 21 -11.19 34.58 14.29
CA LEU A 21 -11.38 33.30 13.62
C LEU A 21 -11.37 33.44 12.08
N PHE A 22 -11.98 34.51 11.55
CA PHE A 22 -11.98 34.79 10.12
C PHE A 22 -10.58 35.10 9.58
N ALA A 23 -9.78 35.89 10.29
CA ALA A 23 -8.40 36.21 9.90
C ALA A 23 -7.47 34.99 9.91
N VAL A 24 -7.62 34.08 10.89
CA VAL A 24 -6.84 32.83 10.96
C VAL A 24 -7.20 31.87 9.83
N LEU A 25 -8.48 31.81 9.44
CA LEU A 25 -8.94 30.96 8.34
C LEU A 25 -8.50 31.50 6.97
N VAL A 26 -8.54 32.82 6.76
CA VAL A 26 -8.05 33.44 5.52
C VAL A 26 -6.53 33.31 5.39
N LEU A 27 -5.77 33.51 6.46
CA LEU A 27 -4.30 33.38 6.44
C LEU A 27 -3.81 31.93 6.26
N ASN A 28 -4.59 30.93 6.71
CA ASN A 28 -4.28 29.52 6.42
C ASN A 28 -4.68 29.09 4.99
N SER A 29 -5.61 29.81 4.35
CA SER A 29 -6.04 29.51 2.98
C SER A 29 -5.03 29.98 1.93
N VAL A 30 -4.21 31.00 2.25
CA VAL A 30 -3.14 31.52 1.38
C VAL A 30 -1.87 30.65 1.41
N LYS A 31 -1.72 29.74 2.38
CA LYS A 31 -0.56 28.82 2.48
C LYS A 31 -0.61 27.59 1.55
N LYS A 32 -1.60 27.48 0.66
CA LYS A 32 -1.80 26.33 -0.25
C LYS A 32 -1.82 26.70 -1.74
N ALA A 33 -0.85 27.50 -2.19
CA ALA A 33 -0.52 27.64 -3.61
C ALA A 33 0.97 27.33 -3.84
N ASP A 34 1.23 26.53 -4.87
CA ASP A 34 2.47 25.79 -5.18
C ASP A 34 3.77 26.62 -5.26
N ALA A 35 4.78 26.22 -4.47
CA ALA A 35 6.18 26.66 -4.61
C ALA A 35 7.05 25.63 -5.36
N ALA A 36 6.54 25.04 -6.45
CA ALA A 36 7.24 23.99 -7.20
C ALA A 36 7.16 24.12 -8.73
N LYS A 37 6.96 25.33 -9.26
CA LYS A 37 7.25 25.63 -10.66
C LYS A 37 8.25 26.79 -10.71
N TYR A 38 9.11 26.78 -11.71
CA TYR A 38 10.15 27.78 -12.00
C TYR A 38 11.53 27.52 -11.37
N VAL A 39 12.14 26.38 -11.71
CA VAL A 39 13.59 26.35 -11.95
C VAL A 39 13.86 25.52 -13.21
N ASN A 40 14.37 26.16 -14.27
CA ASN A 40 15.19 25.50 -15.27
C ASN A 40 16.41 26.39 -15.55
N PRO A 41 17.64 25.87 -15.60
CA PRO A 41 18.84 26.67 -15.76
C PRO A 41 19.17 26.82 -17.26
N SER A 42 19.48 28.04 -17.69
CA SER A 42 20.17 28.28 -18.96
C SER A 42 20.97 29.57 -18.89
N PRO A 43 22.23 29.56 -19.34
CA PRO A 43 23.13 30.71 -19.29
C PRO A 43 22.90 31.56 -20.54
N GLU A 44 22.29 32.73 -20.38
CA GLU A 44 22.51 33.95 -21.17
C GLU A 44 21.38 34.96 -20.87
N GLY A 45 21.79 36.18 -20.56
CA GLY A 45 21.04 37.44 -20.37
C GLY A 45 19.51 37.46 -20.45
N ASN A 46 18.92 37.95 -19.36
CA ASN A 46 17.57 38.53 -19.20
C ASN A 46 16.38 37.55 -19.17
N SER A 47 15.86 37.32 -17.96
CA SER A 47 14.46 36.93 -17.75
C SER A 47 13.80 37.84 -16.71
N TRP A 48 12.73 38.50 -17.12
CA TRP A 48 11.86 39.34 -16.29
C TRP A 48 10.87 38.45 -15.53
N ALA A 49 10.70 38.66 -14.23
CA ALA A 49 9.59 38.10 -13.47
C ALA A 49 8.56 39.22 -13.19
N PRO A 50 7.26 39.07 -13.48
CA PRO A 50 6.25 40.01 -13.05
C PRO A 50 5.99 39.85 -11.55
N CYS A 51 5.88 40.98 -10.85
CA CYS A 51 5.54 41.06 -9.43
C CYS A 51 4.07 40.64 -9.21
N GLN A 52 3.83 39.34 -9.03
CA GLN A 52 2.48 38.77 -8.90
C GLN A 52 1.76 39.15 -7.58
N PHE A 53 2.48 39.81 -6.66
CA PHE A 53 1.94 40.31 -5.39
C PHE A 53 1.11 41.60 -5.55
N ALA A 54 1.39 42.42 -6.57
CA ALA A 54 0.69 43.69 -6.80
C ALA A 54 -0.72 43.52 -7.39
N VAL A 55 -0.96 42.41 -8.11
CA VAL A 55 -2.23 42.13 -8.79
C VAL A 55 -3.29 41.62 -7.80
N GLU A 56 -2.89 40.84 -6.80
CA GLU A 56 -3.81 40.28 -5.80
C GLU A 56 -4.29 41.32 -4.77
N GLN A 57 -3.47 42.34 -4.49
CA GLN A 57 -3.82 43.41 -3.56
C GLN A 57 -4.84 44.39 -4.14
N LEU A 58 -4.83 44.61 -5.46
CA LEU A 58 -5.81 45.46 -6.17
C LEU A 58 -7.18 44.79 -6.35
N ALA A 59 -7.25 43.46 -6.30
CA ALA A 59 -8.52 42.71 -6.37
C ALA A 59 -9.28 42.68 -5.04
N ALA A 60 -8.61 42.97 -3.92
CA ALA A 60 -9.18 42.85 -2.58
C ALA A 60 -9.87 44.12 -2.02
N GLU A 61 -9.70 45.29 -2.67
CA GLU A 61 -10.27 46.57 -2.23
C GLU A 61 -11.38 47.09 -3.17
N GLY A 62 -12.57 46.48 -3.09
CA GLY A 62 -13.90 47.12 -3.18
C GLY A 62 -14.34 48.03 -4.36
N ASN A 63 -15.54 47.69 -4.87
CA ASN A 63 -16.58 48.50 -5.54
C ASN A 63 -16.60 48.58 -7.08
N GLY A 64 -17.76 48.17 -7.62
CA GLY A 64 -18.04 48.03 -9.03
C GLY A 64 -18.09 49.33 -9.84
N THR A 65 -18.09 49.11 -11.16
CA THR A 65 -18.34 50.07 -12.25
C THR A 65 -17.25 51.11 -12.54
N THR A 66 -15.99 50.67 -12.66
CA THR A 66 -15.02 51.24 -13.64
C THR A 66 -13.74 50.43 -13.86
N TYR A 67 -13.57 49.27 -13.21
CA TYR A 67 -12.32 48.49 -13.23
C TYR A 67 -12.28 47.27 -14.17
N GLY A 68 -13.35 47.00 -14.91
CA GLY A 68 -13.39 45.86 -15.83
C GLY A 68 -12.51 46.03 -17.08
N SER A 69 -12.02 47.24 -17.38
CA SER A 69 -11.33 47.55 -18.64
C SER A 69 -9.80 47.50 -18.58
N CYS A 70 -9.16 47.27 -17.43
CA CYS A 70 -7.69 47.06 -17.35
C CYS A 70 -7.28 45.60 -17.08
N LEU A 71 -8.24 44.68 -16.91
CA LEU A 71 -8.01 43.22 -16.82
C LEU A 71 -7.78 42.54 -18.19
N ALA A 72 -7.68 43.32 -19.27
CA ALA A 72 -7.47 42.84 -20.64
C ALA A 72 -6.17 43.37 -21.28
N CYS A 73 -5.17 43.78 -20.48
CA CYS A 73 -3.84 44.08 -21.02
C CYS A 73 -3.04 42.77 -21.16
N ASP A 74 -2.84 42.34 -22.41
CA ASP A 74 -1.96 41.22 -22.79
C ASP A 74 -0.51 41.56 -22.38
N PRO A 75 0.17 40.72 -21.56
CA PRO A 75 1.52 41.00 -21.09
C PRO A 75 2.59 40.97 -22.19
N THR A 76 2.22 40.71 -23.45
CA THR A 76 3.16 40.70 -24.59
C THR A 76 3.02 41.90 -25.54
N ASN A 77 2.10 42.85 -25.30
CA ASN A 77 1.91 44.02 -26.16
C ASN A 77 1.87 45.33 -25.36
N LEU A 78 2.77 46.26 -25.67
CA LEU A 78 3.18 47.42 -24.85
C LEU A 78 2.25 48.65 -24.89
N GLU A 79 0.93 48.50 -25.02
CA GLU A 79 0.02 49.64 -24.98
C GLU A 79 -1.16 49.39 -24.04
N CYS A 80 -1.02 49.81 -22.78
CA CYS A 80 -2.11 49.86 -21.82
C CYS A 80 -2.65 51.30 -21.76
N PRO A 81 -3.96 51.55 -21.56
CA PRO A 81 -4.54 52.90 -21.66
C PRO A 81 -3.91 53.89 -20.66
N PRO A 82 -3.75 55.19 -21.01
CA PRO A 82 -3.05 56.19 -20.19
C PRO A 82 -3.54 56.33 -18.74
N LYS A 83 -4.79 55.93 -18.46
CA LYS A 83 -5.39 55.97 -17.11
C LYS A 83 -4.87 54.89 -16.17
N CYS A 84 -4.22 53.83 -16.66
CA CYS A 84 -3.67 52.73 -15.84
C CYS A 84 -2.15 52.87 -15.57
N GLN A 85 -1.45 53.81 -16.24
CA GLN A 85 0.00 54.02 -16.09
C GLN A 85 0.39 54.65 -14.74
N SER A 86 -0.39 55.60 -14.22
CA SER A 86 -0.08 56.28 -12.94
C SER A 86 -0.19 55.36 -11.72
N LEU A 87 -0.97 54.28 -11.82
CA LEU A 87 -1.13 53.27 -10.77
C LEU A 87 0.05 52.29 -10.74
N ILE A 88 0.59 51.97 -11.92
CA ILE A 88 1.79 51.14 -12.09
C ILE A 88 3.01 51.89 -11.54
N ASP A 89 3.17 53.17 -11.89
CA ASP A 89 4.32 53.98 -11.46
C ASP A 89 4.38 54.23 -9.94
N SER A 90 3.23 54.28 -9.25
CA SER A 90 3.21 54.43 -7.78
C SER A 90 3.59 53.14 -7.04
N THR A 91 3.31 51.99 -7.65
CA THR A 91 3.59 50.67 -7.08
C THR A 91 5.06 50.28 -7.26
N TYR A 92 5.73 50.75 -8.32
CA TYR A 92 7.17 50.52 -8.52
C TYR A 92 8.05 51.37 -7.58
N LYS A 93 7.61 52.56 -7.17
CA LYS A 93 8.37 53.44 -6.25
C LYS A 93 8.49 52.92 -4.81
N SER A 94 7.64 51.99 -4.38
CA SER A 94 7.68 51.43 -3.02
C SER A 94 8.65 50.27 -2.84
N CYS A 95 9.30 49.81 -3.92
CA CYS A 95 10.25 48.70 -3.90
C CYS A 95 11.73 49.14 -3.87
N ASP A 96 12.02 50.43 -4.06
CA ASP A 96 13.37 50.97 -3.95
C ASP A 96 13.75 51.20 -2.49
N GLY A 97 14.38 50.20 -1.84
CA GLY A 97 14.85 50.39 -0.46
C GLY A 97 15.52 49.22 0.27
N VAL A 98 15.71 48.04 -0.30
CA VAL A 98 16.35 46.91 0.41
C VAL A 98 17.51 46.35 -0.41
N TYR A 99 18.70 46.88 -0.17
CA TYR A 99 19.97 46.26 -0.58
C TYR A 99 20.82 45.96 0.66
N ALA A 100 21.25 44.71 0.81
CA ALA A 100 22.41 44.33 1.60
C ALA A 100 23.41 43.60 0.66
N PRO A 101 24.73 43.76 0.81
CA PRO A 101 25.71 43.21 -0.12
C PRO A 101 25.75 41.67 -0.08
N GLN A 102 26.04 41.06 -1.24
CA GLN A 102 26.41 39.65 -1.37
C GLN A 102 27.72 39.40 -0.63
N ASP A 103 27.66 38.82 0.56
CA ASP A 103 28.73 37.97 1.15
C ASP A 103 28.29 37.22 2.43
N ASP A 104 27.11 37.49 3.02
CA ASP A 104 26.63 36.79 4.23
C ASP A 104 25.45 35.84 3.99
N TYR A 105 25.65 34.79 3.18
CA TYR A 105 24.73 33.64 3.15
C TYR A 105 25.48 32.35 3.47
N PHE A 106 25.58 32.02 4.76
CA PHE A 106 25.20 30.74 5.39
C PHE A 106 25.81 30.64 6.80
N ASP A 107 25.13 31.23 7.80
CA ASP A 107 25.26 30.79 9.20
C ASP A 107 23.85 30.52 9.75
N ALA A 108 23.53 29.23 9.93
CA ALA A 108 22.23 28.76 10.40
C ALA A 108 22.03 28.93 11.92
N SER A 109 22.97 29.55 12.64
CA SER A 109 22.89 29.71 14.09
C SER A 109 22.31 31.07 14.55
N HIS A 110 22.13 32.05 13.66
CA HIS A 110 21.68 33.40 14.03
C HIS A 110 20.23 33.78 13.66
N THR A 111 19.49 32.99 12.88
CA THR A 111 18.11 33.32 12.44
C THR A 111 16.99 32.65 13.24
N LEU A 112 17.29 31.76 14.19
CA LEU A 112 16.26 31.10 15.02
C LEU A 112 16.01 31.79 16.38
N ASN A 113 16.88 32.69 16.83
CA ASN A 113 16.70 33.40 18.12
C ASN A 113 16.20 34.86 18.00
N GLY A 114 16.23 35.46 16.80
CA GLY A 114 15.74 36.83 16.58
C GLY A 114 14.22 36.92 16.36
N TYR A 115 13.62 35.95 15.67
CA TYR A 115 12.21 35.98 15.27
C TYR A 115 11.22 35.48 16.34
N TRP A 116 11.72 34.90 17.42
CA TRP A 116 10.91 34.40 18.54
C TRP A 116 10.69 35.43 19.65
N ASN A 117 11.53 36.47 19.75
CA ASN A 117 11.39 37.49 20.81
C ASN A 117 10.45 38.65 20.44
N ASP A 118 10.27 38.96 19.15
CA ASP A 118 9.44 40.12 18.75
C ASP A 118 7.93 39.81 18.65
N ASN A 119 7.54 38.55 18.46
CA ASN A 119 6.12 38.17 18.45
C ASN A 119 5.50 37.97 19.85
N PHE A 120 6.31 37.81 20.90
CA PHE A 120 5.82 37.79 22.28
C PHE A 120 5.70 39.19 22.91
N GLY A 121 6.40 40.20 22.36
CA GLY A 121 6.28 41.60 22.79
C GLY A 121 4.92 42.21 22.46
N VAL A 122 4.39 41.94 21.27
CA VAL A 122 3.08 42.45 20.81
C VAL A 122 1.93 41.81 21.59
N LEU A 123 2.04 40.53 21.95
CA LEU A 123 1.03 39.82 22.76
C LEU A 123 1.04 40.23 24.24
N ARG A 124 2.18 40.63 24.80
CA ARG A 124 2.27 41.18 26.17
C ARG A 124 1.67 42.58 26.30
N VAL A 125 1.79 43.42 25.27
CA VAL A 125 1.20 44.78 25.25
C VAL A 125 -0.33 44.74 25.09
N LEU A 126 -0.87 43.71 24.42
CA LEU A 126 -2.31 43.49 24.29
C LEU A 126 -2.93 42.81 25.52
N ALA A 127 -2.25 41.85 26.15
CA ALA A 127 -2.73 41.20 27.38
C ALA A 127 -2.76 42.15 28.60
N ALA A 128 -1.82 43.11 28.69
CA ALA A 128 -1.81 44.13 29.74
C ALA A 128 -2.95 45.16 29.62
N ARG A 129 -3.57 45.30 28.45
CA ARG A 129 -4.72 46.21 28.21
C ARG A 129 -6.10 45.57 28.45
N CYS A 130 -6.17 44.26 28.73
CA CYS A 130 -7.43 43.55 28.95
C CYS A 130 -7.57 42.89 30.35
N GLY A 131 -6.68 43.18 31.30
CA GLY A 131 -6.90 42.91 32.73
C GLY A 131 -6.98 41.44 33.18
N CYS A 132 -6.55 40.48 32.36
CA CYS A 132 -6.60 39.04 32.69
C CYS A 132 -5.23 38.49 33.10
N ASN A 133 -4.81 38.73 34.34
CA ASN A 133 -3.70 38.02 34.97
C ASN A 133 -4.19 37.35 36.26
N ASN A 134 -4.67 36.11 36.14
CA ASN A 134 -4.57 35.05 37.17
C ASN A 134 -5.50 33.89 36.84
N SER A 135 -4.94 32.73 36.48
CA SER A 135 -5.29 31.38 36.98
C SER A 135 -4.76 30.27 36.06
N LEU A 136 -3.48 29.94 36.22
CA LEU A 136 -2.86 28.70 35.75
C LEU A 136 -2.83 27.72 36.94
N ALA A 137 -3.92 26.99 37.17
CA ALA A 137 -3.95 25.80 38.02
C ALA A 137 -5.26 25.06 37.84
N MET A 138 -5.19 23.79 37.41
CA MET A 138 -6.16 22.69 37.60
C MET A 138 -6.36 21.87 36.32
N TRP A 139 -5.43 20.98 35.99
CA TRP A 139 -5.75 19.79 35.19
C TRP A 139 -4.97 18.57 35.73
N ARG A 140 -5.57 17.91 36.72
CA ARG A 140 -5.30 16.51 37.11
C ARG A 140 -6.66 15.87 37.43
N GLN A 141 -6.82 14.61 36.97
CA GLN A 141 -7.81 13.57 37.33
C GLN A 141 -8.94 13.23 36.33
N ARG A 142 -8.67 12.21 35.47
CA ARG A 142 -9.28 10.85 35.36
C ARG A 142 -10.81 10.65 35.02
N PRO A 143 -11.21 9.43 34.54
CA PRO A 143 -12.02 9.20 33.33
C PRO A 143 -13.37 8.47 33.56
N SER A 144 -14.17 8.28 32.50
CA SER A 144 -14.98 7.07 32.15
C SER A 144 -16.25 7.41 31.36
N LEU A 145 -16.54 6.68 30.28
CA LEU A 145 -17.89 6.22 29.88
C LEU A 145 -17.80 5.38 28.59
N PHE A 146 -17.63 4.08 28.79
CA PHE A 146 -17.86 3.02 27.80
C PHE A 146 -18.99 2.16 28.37
N MET A 147 -20.19 2.24 27.79
CA MET A 147 -21.23 1.21 27.76
C MET A 147 -22.55 1.83 27.29
N LEU A 148 -23.01 1.44 26.11
CA LEU A 148 -24.39 0.98 25.90
C LEU A 148 -24.54 0.38 24.50
N SER A 149 -24.82 -0.92 24.49
CA SER A 149 -24.96 -1.79 23.35
C SER A 149 -26.43 -2.04 22.99
N LYS A 150 -26.64 -2.44 21.72
CA LYS A 150 -27.74 -3.27 21.18
C LYS A 150 -29.08 -2.60 20.86
N SER A 151 -29.45 -2.58 19.57
CA SER A 151 -30.26 -3.63 18.91
C SER A 151 -30.95 -3.09 17.65
N LEU A 152 -30.95 -3.88 16.57
CA LEU A 152 -32.05 -4.16 15.62
C LEU A 152 -31.49 -4.59 14.25
N ARG A 153 -31.87 -5.81 13.83
CA ARG A 153 -31.70 -6.35 12.46
C ARG A 153 -33.02 -6.17 11.69
N PRO A 154 -33.00 -6.05 10.36
CA PRO A 154 -34.15 -6.45 9.55
C PRO A 154 -33.81 -7.63 8.61
N ALA A 155 -34.78 -8.55 8.51
CA ALA A 155 -34.81 -9.64 7.55
C ALA A 155 -35.13 -9.13 6.13
N ARG A 156 -34.62 -9.79 5.07
CA ARG A 156 -35.12 -9.58 3.71
C ARG A 156 -35.14 -10.86 2.86
N LEU A 157 -36.23 -10.95 2.10
CA LEU A 157 -36.70 -12.03 1.25
C LEU A 157 -35.83 -12.27 0.01
N LEU A 158 -35.74 -13.54 -0.40
CA LEU A 158 -35.07 -14.03 -1.60
C LEU A 158 -35.95 -13.93 -2.85
N ARG A 159 -35.33 -13.56 -3.98
CA ARG A 159 -35.72 -13.99 -5.34
C ARG A 159 -34.47 -14.39 -6.12
N PRO A 160 -34.53 -15.43 -6.99
CA PRO A 160 -33.37 -15.94 -7.72
C PRO A 160 -33.25 -15.33 -9.13
N GLY A 161 -32.02 -15.02 -9.54
CA GLY A 161 -31.66 -14.67 -10.91
C GLY A 161 -30.15 -14.44 -11.03
N ALA A 162 -29.47 -15.26 -11.84
CA ALA A 162 -28.08 -15.18 -12.31
C ALA A 162 -27.02 -14.69 -11.30
N ARG A 163 -26.37 -15.61 -10.59
CA ARG A 163 -25.27 -15.30 -9.66
C ARG A 163 -23.98 -15.01 -10.44
N SER A 164 -23.62 -13.73 -10.53
CA SER A 164 -22.21 -13.34 -10.53
C SER A 164 -21.66 -13.57 -9.12
N PHE A 165 -20.60 -14.36 -8.99
CA PHE A 165 -19.96 -14.63 -7.70
C PHE A 165 -19.19 -13.38 -7.28
N ALA A 166 -19.77 -12.61 -6.36
CA ALA A 166 -19.11 -11.43 -5.83
C ALA A 166 -18.09 -11.86 -4.76
N LEU A 167 -16.85 -11.39 -4.97
CA LEU A 167 -15.88 -11.05 -3.93
C LEU A 167 -16.56 -10.13 -2.87
N GLY A 168 -15.88 -9.67 -1.83
CA GLY A 168 -16.43 -8.71 -0.86
C GLY A 168 -17.16 -7.53 -1.53
N GLN A 169 -17.98 -6.78 -0.78
CA GLN A 169 -18.72 -5.63 -1.32
C GLN A 169 -17.80 -4.78 -2.20
N HIS A 170 -18.08 -4.77 -3.51
CA HIS A 170 -17.25 -4.04 -4.46
C HIS A 170 -17.26 -2.56 -4.10
N ILE A 171 -16.08 -1.93 -4.17
CA ILE A 171 -15.98 -0.49 -4.00
C ILE A 171 -16.69 0.17 -5.19
N ASP A 172 -17.84 0.80 -4.93
CA ASP A 172 -18.50 1.69 -5.90
C ASP A 172 -17.70 2.98 -5.98
N ASP A 173 -16.90 3.13 -7.03
CA ASP A 173 -16.04 4.29 -7.19
C ASP A 173 -16.75 5.52 -7.75
N SER A 174 -18.02 5.40 -8.17
CA SER A 174 -18.83 6.53 -8.58
C SER A 174 -19.14 7.50 -7.43
N GLN A 175 -18.99 7.03 -6.18
CA GLN A 175 -19.15 7.86 -4.99
C GLN A 175 -17.96 8.81 -4.75
N PHE A 176 -16.82 8.59 -5.41
CA PHE A 176 -15.64 9.44 -5.26
C PHE A 176 -15.64 10.55 -6.32
N SER A 177 -15.52 11.80 -5.87
CA SER A 177 -15.51 12.97 -6.75
C SER A 177 -14.13 13.33 -7.31
N ALA A 178 -13.06 12.71 -6.81
CA ALA A 178 -11.68 13.00 -7.19
C ALA A 178 -10.73 11.84 -6.90
N PHE A 179 -9.60 11.83 -7.60
CA PHE A 179 -8.48 10.94 -7.33
C PHE A 179 -7.84 11.26 -5.97
N SER A 180 -7.58 10.23 -5.16
CA SER A 180 -6.93 10.36 -3.84
C SER A 180 -5.91 9.26 -3.62
N LEU A 181 -4.73 9.65 -3.15
CA LEU A 181 -3.68 8.75 -2.65
C LEU A 181 -3.63 8.67 -1.12
N LYS A 182 -4.58 9.34 -0.44
CA LYS A 182 -4.64 9.37 1.01
C LYS A 182 -5.30 8.08 1.52
N LEU A 183 -4.62 7.38 2.42
CA LEU A 183 -5.19 6.25 3.16
C LEU A 183 -6.36 6.71 4.05
N SER A 184 -7.37 5.85 4.18
CA SER A 184 -8.44 6.03 5.17
C SER A 184 -7.87 6.01 6.60
N ASP A 185 -8.70 6.37 7.60
CA ASP A 185 -8.29 6.23 9.01
C ASP A 185 -8.08 4.74 9.36
N ASP A 186 -9.02 3.87 9.00
CA ASP A 186 -8.91 2.42 9.21
C ASP A 186 -7.67 1.80 8.55
N GLN A 187 -7.38 2.16 7.30
CA GLN A 187 -6.17 1.72 6.59
C GLN A 187 -4.88 2.15 7.31
N ARG A 188 -4.87 3.33 7.92
CA ARG A 188 -3.72 3.80 8.72
C ARG A 188 -3.60 3.03 10.02
N GLU A 189 -4.71 2.68 10.66
CA GLU A 189 -4.70 1.85 11.88
C GLU A 189 -4.16 0.45 11.58
N PHE A 190 -4.64 -0.21 10.52
CA PHE A 190 -4.10 -1.50 10.07
C PHE A 190 -2.61 -1.41 9.72
N GLN A 191 -2.20 -0.36 9.01
CA GLN A 191 -0.79 -0.14 8.70
C GLN A 191 0.06 0.00 9.98
N GLN A 192 -0.39 0.79 10.94
CA GLN A 192 0.34 1.02 12.19
C GLN A 192 0.45 -0.25 13.03
N LEU A 193 -0.62 -1.03 13.11
CA LEU A 193 -0.63 -2.32 13.80
C LEU A 193 0.36 -3.29 13.16
N ALA A 194 0.28 -3.47 11.83
CA ALA A 194 1.18 -4.35 11.09
C ALA A 194 2.65 -3.89 11.20
N ARG A 195 2.91 -2.58 11.10
CA ARG A 195 4.25 -1.99 11.26
C ARG A 195 4.82 -2.25 12.65
N LYS A 196 4.01 -2.06 13.69
CA LYS A 196 4.42 -2.32 15.07
C LYS A 196 4.78 -3.80 15.24
N PHE A 197 3.90 -4.70 14.80
CA PHE A 197 4.13 -6.14 14.84
C PHE A 197 5.41 -6.55 14.09
N ALA A 198 5.60 -6.06 12.87
CA ALA A 198 6.80 -6.35 12.09
C ALA A 198 8.08 -5.92 12.82
N ARG A 199 8.10 -4.72 13.41
CA ARG A 199 9.27 -4.17 14.10
C ARG A 199 9.55 -4.83 15.46
N GLU A 200 8.52 -5.14 16.22
CA GLU A 200 8.65 -5.61 17.61
C GLU A 200 8.71 -7.14 17.71
N GLU A 201 8.05 -7.88 16.80
CA GLU A 201 7.96 -9.34 16.87
C GLU A 201 8.74 -10.06 15.75
N MET A 202 8.71 -9.54 14.51
CA MET A 202 9.31 -10.23 13.36
C MET A 202 10.81 -9.95 13.23
N ILE A 203 11.21 -8.66 13.13
CA ILE A 203 12.61 -8.26 12.90
C ILE A 203 13.57 -8.85 13.96
N PRO A 204 13.27 -8.81 15.28
CA PRO A 204 14.20 -9.35 16.28
C PRO A 204 14.46 -10.86 16.13
N LYS A 205 13.56 -11.59 15.48
CA LYS A 205 13.63 -13.05 15.31
C LYS A 205 14.03 -13.47 13.90
N GLU A 206 14.11 -12.56 12.93
CA GLU A 206 14.29 -12.92 11.51
C GLU A 206 15.59 -13.69 11.25
N LYS A 207 16.69 -13.32 11.95
CA LYS A 207 18.00 -13.96 11.80
C LYS A 207 17.97 -15.42 12.28
N HIS A 208 17.33 -15.67 13.42
CA HIS A 208 17.14 -17.03 13.96
C HIS A 208 16.42 -17.91 12.95
N TYR A 209 15.23 -17.47 12.52
CA TYR A 209 14.39 -18.26 11.62
C TYR A 209 15.02 -18.48 10.23
N ASP A 210 15.77 -17.50 9.71
CA ASP A 210 16.51 -17.68 8.46
C ASP A 210 17.64 -18.72 8.63
N GLN A 211 18.39 -18.68 9.73
CA GLN A 211 19.51 -19.60 9.97
C GLN A 211 19.07 -21.03 10.30
N THR A 212 18.06 -21.20 11.16
CA THR A 212 17.57 -22.52 11.58
C THR A 212 16.62 -23.13 10.55
N MET A 213 16.03 -22.31 9.68
CA MET A 213 14.98 -22.70 8.74
C MET A 213 13.72 -23.27 9.41
N GLU A 214 13.56 -23.03 10.71
CA GLU A 214 12.37 -23.40 11.47
C GLU A 214 11.13 -22.68 10.90
N TYR A 215 9.99 -23.36 10.94
CA TYR A 215 8.73 -22.74 10.53
C TYR A 215 8.24 -21.77 11.62
N PRO A 216 7.87 -20.51 11.28
CA PRO A 216 7.59 -19.47 12.26
C PRO A 216 6.15 -19.54 12.82
N GLN A 217 5.76 -20.70 13.38
CA GLN A 217 4.40 -20.92 13.89
C GLN A 217 4.01 -19.92 14.99
N GLU A 218 4.91 -19.62 15.95
CA GLU A 218 4.65 -18.65 17.02
C GLU A 218 4.33 -17.25 16.46
N ILE A 219 5.02 -16.85 15.38
CA ILE A 219 4.79 -15.55 14.73
C ILE A 219 3.47 -15.56 13.95
N PHE A 220 3.17 -16.67 13.28
CA PHE A 220 1.91 -16.85 12.57
C PHE A 220 0.70 -16.76 13.54
N GLU A 221 0.76 -17.44 14.69
CA GLU A 221 -0.29 -17.41 15.71
C GLU A 221 -0.54 -16.00 16.24
N LYS A 222 0.52 -15.26 16.59
CA LYS A 222 0.37 -13.86 17.02
C LYS A 222 -0.21 -12.95 15.93
N ALA A 223 0.23 -13.13 14.68
CA ALA A 223 -0.31 -12.36 13.56
C ALA A 223 -1.81 -12.67 13.34
N TRP A 224 -2.22 -13.92 13.53
CA TRP A 224 -3.61 -14.35 13.49
C TRP A 224 -4.46 -13.76 14.62
N GLU A 225 -3.96 -13.77 15.86
CA GLU A 225 -4.64 -13.14 17.00
C GLU A 225 -4.87 -11.64 16.81
N LEU A 226 -3.96 -10.97 16.10
CA LEU A 226 -4.04 -9.55 15.77
C LEU A 226 -4.89 -9.24 14.52
N GLY A 227 -5.39 -10.26 13.81
CA GLY A 227 -6.16 -10.08 12.58
C GLY A 227 -5.33 -9.64 11.38
N LEU A 228 -4.02 -9.96 11.35
CA LEU A 228 -3.10 -9.58 10.27
C LEU A 228 -2.95 -10.65 9.18
N VAL A 229 -3.62 -11.79 9.31
CA VAL A 229 -3.66 -12.86 8.30
C VAL A 229 -5.10 -13.23 7.99
N ASN A 230 -5.34 -13.87 6.83
CA ASN A 230 -6.67 -14.25 6.36
C ASN A 230 -7.64 -13.04 6.26
N THR A 231 -7.11 -11.84 6.07
CA THR A 231 -7.84 -10.56 6.11
C THR A 231 -8.97 -10.47 5.07
N HIS A 232 -8.79 -11.13 3.94
CA HIS A 232 -9.72 -11.19 2.81
C HIS A 232 -10.89 -12.15 3.02
N VAL A 233 -10.91 -12.96 4.08
CA VAL A 233 -12.02 -13.89 4.33
C VAL A 233 -13.30 -13.08 4.58
N PRO A 234 -14.38 -13.28 3.80
CA PRO A 234 -15.60 -12.49 3.94
C PRO A 234 -16.23 -12.59 5.33
N GLU A 235 -16.83 -11.49 5.81
CA GLU A 235 -17.52 -11.43 7.11
C GLU A 235 -18.60 -12.50 7.28
N LYS A 236 -19.31 -12.87 6.19
CA LYS A 236 -20.33 -13.93 6.21
C LYS A 236 -19.76 -15.32 6.59
N PHE A 237 -18.44 -15.49 6.55
CA PHE A 237 -17.72 -16.68 6.97
C PHE A 237 -16.84 -16.43 8.21
N GLY A 238 -17.05 -15.31 8.90
CA GLY A 238 -16.41 -14.96 10.17
C GLY A 238 -15.14 -14.11 10.06
N GLY A 239 -14.64 -13.84 8.84
CA GLY A 239 -13.42 -13.05 8.65
C GLY A 239 -13.64 -11.54 8.69
N LEU A 240 -12.58 -10.77 8.39
CA LEU A 240 -12.61 -9.31 8.40
C LEU A 240 -13.19 -8.70 7.11
N GLY A 241 -13.25 -9.46 6.02
CA GLY A 241 -13.78 -8.99 4.74
C GLY A 241 -13.03 -7.81 4.13
N LEU A 242 -11.74 -7.64 4.44
CA LEU A 242 -10.93 -6.54 3.94
C LEU A 242 -10.68 -6.66 2.43
N GLY A 243 -10.53 -5.51 1.76
CA GLY A 243 -10.19 -5.45 0.35
C GLY A 243 -8.75 -5.87 0.06
N SER A 244 -8.45 -6.09 -1.21
CA SER A 244 -7.11 -6.34 -1.73
C SER A 244 -6.15 -5.20 -1.36
N LEU A 245 -6.61 -3.94 -1.42
CA LEU A 245 -5.78 -2.79 -1.07
C LEU A 245 -5.40 -2.78 0.41
N ASP A 246 -6.36 -3.07 1.30
CA ASP A 246 -6.12 -3.15 2.74
C ASP A 246 -5.15 -4.29 3.06
N GLY A 247 -5.34 -5.46 2.43
CA GLY A 247 -4.41 -6.58 2.50
C GLY A 247 -3.01 -6.21 2.02
N CYS A 248 -2.90 -5.42 0.94
CA CYS A 248 -1.60 -4.95 0.47
C CYS A 248 -0.91 -4.01 1.46
N ILE A 249 -1.64 -3.10 2.10
CA ILE A 249 -1.10 -2.18 3.11
C ILE A 249 -0.52 -2.94 4.30
N VAL A 250 -1.23 -3.98 4.78
CA VAL A 250 -0.74 -4.88 5.83
C VAL A 250 0.47 -5.68 5.34
N GLY A 251 0.37 -6.27 4.15
CA GLY A 251 1.41 -7.11 3.55
C GLY A 251 2.74 -6.39 3.34
N GLU A 252 2.72 -5.10 2.99
CA GLU A 252 3.94 -4.29 2.85
C GLU A 252 4.74 -4.24 4.16
N GLU A 253 4.05 -4.01 5.28
CA GLU A 253 4.69 -3.86 6.58
C GLU A 253 5.17 -5.22 7.14
N LEU A 254 4.43 -6.31 6.92
CA LEU A 254 4.89 -7.66 7.29
C LEU A 254 6.13 -8.08 6.48
N ALA A 255 6.14 -7.78 5.18
CA ALA A 255 7.27 -8.08 4.30
C ALA A 255 8.52 -7.25 4.61
N TYR A 256 8.35 -6.01 5.10
CA TYR A 256 9.44 -5.20 5.66
C TYR A 256 10.10 -5.90 6.86
N GLY A 257 9.30 -6.60 7.67
CA GLY A 257 9.78 -7.40 8.79
C GLY A 257 10.62 -8.59 8.31
N CYS A 258 9.99 -9.53 7.62
CA CYS A 258 10.68 -10.69 7.03
C CYS A 258 9.80 -11.36 5.96
N THR A 259 10.25 -11.39 4.70
CA THR A 259 9.46 -12.01 3.62
C THR A 259 9.31 -13.53 3.72
N GLY A 260 10.21 -14.23 4.42
CA GLY A 260 10.05 -15.66 4.69
C GLY A 260 8.85 -15.94 5.60
N MET A 261 8.69 -15.15 6.66
CA MET A 261 7.54 -15.23 7.57
C MET A 261 6.26 -14.73 6.87
N ALA A 262 6.34 -13.60 6.17
CA ALA A 262 5.20 -13.05 5.44
C ALA A 262 4.69 -14.01 4.34
N THR A 263 5.59 -14.72 3.65
CA THR A 263 5.21 -15.73 2.64
C THR A 263 4.50 -16.94 3.26
N ALA A 264 4.92 -17.37 4.45
CA ALA A 264 4.23 -18.44 5.20
C ALA A 264 2.79 -18.01 5.59
N MET A 265 2.60 -16.74 5.93
CA MET A 265 1.29 -16.16 6.22
C MET A 265 0.41 -16.02 4.96
N GLU A 266 0.97 -15.44 3.90
CA GLU A 266 0.25 -15.11 2.66
C GLU A 266 -0.17 -16.35 1.85
N ALA A 267 0.50 -17.48 2.03
CA ALA A 267 0.14 -18.73 1.34
C ALA A 267 -1.30 -19.19 1.62
N ASN A 268 -1.90 -18.79 2.75
CA ASN A 268 -3.33 -18.97 2.99
C ASN A 268 -4.18 -18.18 1.98
N GLY A 269 -3.80 -16.93 1.68
CA GLY A 269 -4.43 -16.11 0.64
C GLY A 269 -4.41 -16.80 -0.72
N LEU A 270 -3.27 -17.41 -1.09
CA LEU A 270 -3.13 -18.15 -2.34
C LEU A 270 -4.05 -19.38 -2.39
N ALA A 271 -4.12 -20.17 -1.32
CA ALA A 271 -4.97 -21.37 -1.26
C ALA A 271 -6.47 -21.05 -1.26
N THR A 272 -6.86 -19.90 -0.69
CA THR A 272 -8.26 -19.48 -0.56
C THR A 272 -8.76 -18.70 -1.76
N ALA A 273 -7.90 -18.05 -2.55
CA ALA A 273 -8.31 -17.28 -3.72
C ALA A 273 -9.17 -18.09 -4.72
N PRO A 274 -8.86 -19.36 -5.07
CA PRO A 274 -9.77 -20.19 -5.86
C PRO A 274 -11.16 -20.36 -5.25
N LEU A 275 -11.25 -20.52 -3.92
CA LEU A 275 -12.52 -20.67 -3.20
C LEU A 275 -13.35 -19.38 -3.23
N LEU A 276 -12.70 -18.22 -3.17
CA LEU A 276 -13.38 -16.93 -3.35
C LEU A 276 -13.92 -16.77 -4.77
N VAL A 277 -13.21 -17.30 -5.77
CA VAL A 277 -13.61 -17.22 -7.18
C VAL A 277 -14.78 -18.16 -7.49
N ALA A 278 -14.77 -19.40 -7.01
CA ALA A 278 -15.70 -20.44 -7.47
C ALA A 278 -16.28 -21.35 -6.38
N GLY A 279 -15.95 -21.10 -5.11
CA GLY A 279 -16.46 -21.90 -3.99
C GLY A 279 -17.95 -21.65 -3.74
N SER A 280 -18.68 -22.73 -3.47
CA SER A 280 -20.03 -22.63 -2.93
C SER A 280 -20.01 -22.00 -1.52
N ASP A 281 -21.14 -21.46 -1.05
CA ASP A 281 -21.26 -20.95 0.32
C ASP A 281 -20.95 -22.05 1.37
N ALA A 282 -21.27 -23.31 1.08
CA ALA A 282 -20.97 -24.44 1.96
C ALA A 282 -19.46 -24.72 2.03
N GLN A 283 -18.78 -24.77 0.88
CA GLN A 283 -17.32 -24.93 0.82
C GLN A 283 -16.60 -23.76 1.50
N ASN A 284 -16.99 -22.53 1.17
CA ASN A 284 -16.39 -21.35 1.76
C ASN A 284 -16.59 -21.29 3.28
N LYS A 285 -17.80 -21.57 3.76
CA LYS A 285 -18.07 -21.65 5.20
C LYS A 285 -17.21 -22.72 5.87
N LYS A 286 -17.06 -23.90 5.26
CA LYS A 286 -16.27 -25.01 5.81
C LYS A 286 -14.78 -24.69 5.84
N TYR A 287 -14.17 -24.28 4.72
CA TYR A 287 -12.71 -24.18 4.62
C TYR A 287 -12.16 -22.80 4.99
N LEU A 288 -12.86 -21.71 4.66
CA LEU A 288 -12.45 -20.38 5.11
C LEU A 288 -12.76 -20.19 6.60
N GLY A 289 -13.88 -20.73 7.09
CA GLY A 289 -14.24 -20.69 8.51
C GLY A 289 -13.14 -21.32 9.40
N ARG A 290 -12.57 -22.46 9.00
CA ARG A 290 -11.46 -23.10 9.72
C ARG A 290 -10.23 -22.19 9.89
N LEU A 291 -9.93 -21.34 8.90
CA LEU A 291 -8.80 -20.39 8.97
C LEU A 291 -9.06 -19.21 9.92
N VAL A 292 -10.33 -18.93 10.18
CA VAL A 292 -10.79 -17.88 11.09
C VAL A 292 -10.98 -18.41 12.51
N GLU A 293 -11.34 -19.68 12.66
CA GLU A 293 -11.57 -20.33 13.95
C GLU A 293 -10.27 -20.75 14.63
N GLU A 294 -9.26 -21.14 13.87
CA GLU A 294 -7.96 -21.59 14.37
C GLU A 294 -6.80 -21.03 13.53
N PRO A 295 -5.60 -20.85 14.12
CA PRO A 295 -4.40 -20.38 13.41
C PRO A 295 -3.75 -21.52 12.59
N ILE A 296 -4.50 -22.04 11.62
CA ILE A 296 -4.05 -23.11 10.72
C ILE A 296 -3.63 -22.57 9.35
N GLN A 297 -2.88 -23.39 8.62
CA GLN A 297 -2.43 -23.08 7.27
C GLN A 297 -3.18 -23.85 6.19
N ALA A 298 -3.15 -23.29 4.98
CA ALA A 298 -3.59 -23.92 3.75
C ALA A 298 -2.50 -23.74 2.68
N ALA A 299 -2.57 -24.56 1.62
CA ALA A 299 -1.57 -24.53 0.56
C ALA A 299 -2.18 -24.71 -0.84
N TYR A 300 -1.50 -24.15 -1.84
CA TYR A 300 -1.94 -24.12 -3.24
C TYR A 300 -1.07 -25.04 -4.10
N CYS A 301 -1.65 -26.09 -4.64
CA CYS A 301 -0.97 -27.19 -5.33
C CYS A 301 -1.25 -27.17 -6.84
N VAL A 302 -0.46 -26.41 -7.58
CA VAL A 302 -0.52 -26.35 -9.06
C VAL A 302 0.76 -26.83 -9.70
N THR A 303 1.89 -26.23 -9.33
CA THR A 303 3.19 -26.53 -9.93
C THR A 303 3.61 -27.98 -9.74
N GLU A 304 4.22 -28.53 -10.77
CA GLU A 304 4.75 -29.90 -10.84
C GLU A 304 6.22 -29.87 -11.24
N PRO A 305 6.99 -30.94 -10.99
CA PRO A 305 8.39 -31.01 -11.41
C PRO A 305 8.61 -30.71 -12.89
N GLY A 306 7.66 -31.12 -13.75
CA GLY A 306 7.71 -30.91 -15.20
C GLY A 306 6.93 -29.70 -15.72
N ALA A 307 6.20 -28.97 -14.86
CA ALA A 307 5.28 -27.92 -15.29
C ALA A 307 5.12 -26.83 -14.20
N GLY A 308 5.76 -25.68 -14.43
CA GLY A 308 5.64 -24.48 -13.57
C GLY A 308 5.01 -23.31 -14.31
N SER A 309 5.77 -22.67 -15.19
CA SER A 309 5.26 -21.59 -16.05
C SER A 309 4.20 -22.08 -17.03
N ASP A 310 4.36 -23.29 -17.57
CA ASP A 310 3.38 -23.96 -18.41
C ASP A 310 2.41 -24.79 -17.56
N VAL A 311 1.45 -24.12 -16.92
CA VAL A 311 0.42 -24.79 -16.10
C VAL A 311 -0.41 -25.79 -16.93
N ALA A 312 -0.59 -25.54 -18.23
CA ALA A 312 -1.33 -26.43 -19.12
C ALA A 312 -0.62 -27.78 -19.35
N GLY A 313 0.70 -27.82 -19.15
CA GLY A 313 1.53 -29.01 -19.21
C GLY A 313 1.42 -29.94 -17.98
N ALA A 314 0.66 -29.54 -16.95
CA ALA A 314 0.47 -30.36 -15.75
C ALA A 314 -0.14 -31.74 -16.05
N LYS A 315 0.32 -32.74 -15.30
CA LYS A 315 0.07 -34.17 -15.47
C LYS A 315 -0.60 -34.85 -14.29
N THR A 316 -0.72 -34.20 -13.12
CA THR A 316 -1.55 -34.73 -12.03
C THR A 316 -2.95 -34.99 -12.55
N THR A 317 -3.47 -36.20 -12.35
CA THR A 317 -4.77 -36.63 -12.87
C THR A 317 -5.79 -36.72 -11.74
N ALA A 318 -7.07 -36.57 -12.10
CA ALA A 318 -8.19 -36.90 -11.23
C ALA A 318 -9.23 -37.68 -12.04
N VAL A 319 -9.55 -38.90 -11.61
CA VAL A 319 -10.49 -39.79 -12.29
C VAL A 319 -11.76 -39.95 -11.45
N LYS A 320 -12.93 -39.67 -12.05
CA LYS A 320 -14.22 -39.84 -11.39
C LYS A 320 -14.54 -41.33 -11.19
N LYS A 321 -14.89 -41.71 -9.96
CA LYS A 321 -15.36 -43.05 -9.57
C LYS A 321 -16.62 -42.90 -8.71
N GLY A 322 -17.79 -42.97 -9.33
CA GLY A 322 -19.07 -42.76 -8.65
C GLY A 322 -19.24 -41.31 -8.18
N ASP A 323 -19.40 -41.12 -6.87
CA ASP A 323 -19.57 -39.84 -6.18
C ASP A 323 -18.24 -39.24 -5.66
N LYS A 324 -17.11 -39.75 -6.15
CA LYS A 324 -15.76 -39.37 -5.70
C LYS A 324 -14.80 -39.25 -6.87
N TRP A 325 -13.67 -38.61 -6.62
CA TRP A 325 -12.54 -38.49 -7.51
C TRP A 325 -11.31 -39.15 -6.89
N VAL A 326 -10.48 -39.76 -7.73
CA VAL A 326 -9.20 -40.35 -7.31
C VAL A 326 -8.07 -39.59 -7.98
N LEU A 327 -7.24 -38.95 -7.15
CA LEU A 327 -6.13 -38.10 -7.59
C LEU A 327 -4.82 -38.89 -7.58
N ASN A 328 -4.05 -38.74 -8.65
CA ASN A 328 -2.72 -39.33 -8.81
C ASN A 328 -1.74 -38.34 -9.45
N GLY A 329 -0.60 -38.10 -8.81
CA GLY A 329 0.46 -37.24 -9.34
C GLY A 329 1.36 -36.64 -8.28
N SER A 330 2.26 -35.75 -8.69
CA SER A 330 3.21 -35.09 -7.79
C SER A 330 3.27 -33.60 -8.07
N LYS A 331 3.14 -32.82 -7.00
CA LYS A 331 3.26 -31.37 -6.97
C LYS A 331 4.59 -30.97 -6.38
N MET A 332 5.10 -29.80 -6.75
CA MET A 332 6.43 -29.33 -6.36
C MET A 332 6.44 -27.84 -6.05
N TRP A 333 7.31 -27.44 -5.12
CA TRP A 333 7.46 -26.07 -4.64
C TRP A 333 6.24 -25.53 -3.92
N ILE A 334 5.57 -26.39 -3.14
CA ILE A 334 4.32 -26.04 -2.45
C ILE A 334 4.64 -25.37 -1.13
N THR A 335 4.41 -24.06 -1.07
CA THR A 335 4.47 -23.28 0.17
C THR A 335 3.45 -23.78 1.17
N ASN A 336 3.84 -23.87 2.45
CA ASN A 336 3.08 -24.49 3.55
C ASN A 336 2.80 -25.99 3.38
N GLY A 337 3.46 -26.67 2.43
CA GLY A 337 3.17 -28.05 2.07
C GLY A 337 3.19 -29.05 3.23
N GLY A 338 4.06 -28.83 4.23
CA GLY A 338 4.20 -29.69 5.41
C GLY A 338 3.41 -29.26 6.64
N VAL A 339 2.72 -28.11 6.61
CA VAL A 339 1.97 -27.57 7.75
C VAL A 339 0.49 -27.33 7.43
N ALA A 340 0.13 -27.29 6.15
CA ALA A 340 -1.24 -27.06 5.70
C ALA A 340 -2.21 -28.13 6.21
N LYS A 341 -3.44 -27.70 6.55
CA LYS A 341 -4.55 -28.58 6.93
C LYS A 341 -5.43 -28.97 5.74
N TRP A 342 -5.34 -28.23 4.65
CA TRP A 342 -5.99 -28.55 3.40
C TRP A 342 -5.27 -27.87 2.22
N PHE A 343 -5.47 -28.43 1.04
CA PHE A 343 -4.87 -28.00 -0.21
C PHE A 343 -5.95 -27.59 -1.21
N PHE A 344 -5.72 -26.52 -1.96
CA PHE A 344 -6.30 -26.41 -3.30
C PHE A 344 -5.41 -27.23 -4.25
N VAL A 345 -5.98 -28.14 -5.04
CA VAL A 345 -5.24 -28.97 -6.01
C VAL A 345 -5.84 -28.80 -7.40
N LEU A 346 -5.01 -28.44 -8.38
CA LEU A 346 -5.39 -28.47 -9.79
C LEU A 346 -4.95 -29.80 -10.42
N ALA A 347 -5.91 -30.55 -10.97
CA ALA A 347 -5.66 -31.82 -11.62
C ALA A 347 -6.37 -31.92 -12.97
N LYS A 348 -5.76 -32.63 -13.90
CA LYS A 348 -6.29 -32.93 -15.23
C LYS A 348 -7.36 -34.00 -15.12
N THR A 349 -8.58 -33.66 -15.54
CA THR A 349 -9.76 -34.55 -15.52
C THR A 349 -10.16 -35.00 -16.92
N ASP A 350 -9.71 -34.28 -17.94
CA ASP A 350 -9.91 -34.63 -19.36
C ASP A 350 -8.59 -34.38 -20.11
N ALA A 351 -7.99 -35.44 -20.64
CA ALA A 351 -6.72 -35.37 -21.35
C ALA A 351 -6.86 -34.96 -22.82
N ASP A 352 -8.06 -35.12 -23.39
CA ASP A 352 -8.35 -34.84 -24.80
C ASP A 352 -8.90 -33.42 -24.99
N ALA A 353 -9.37 -32.78 -23.91
CA ALA A 353 -9.78 -31.38 -23.91
C ALA A 353 -8.60 -30.40 -24.03
N ASN A 354 -8.90 -29.20 -24.55
CA ASN A 354 -7.95 -28.09 -24.51
C ASN A 354 -7.68 -27.62 -23.06
N ALA A 355 -6.58 -26.91 -22.85
CA ALA A 355 -6.15 -26.46 -21.52
C ALA A 355 -7.23 -25.70 -20.73
N GLY A 356 -8.11 -24.95 -21.40
CA GLY A 356 -9.18 -24.19 -20.74
C GLY A 356 -10.33 -25.05 -20.19
N SER A 357 -10.39 -26.33 -20.57
CA SER A 357 -11.43 -27.29 -20.18
C SER A 357 -10.88 -28.62 -19.63
N ALA A 358 -9.56 -28.85 -19.69
CA ALA A 358 -8.92 -30.10 -19.29
C ALA A 358 -8.78 -30.31 -17.77
N PHE A 359 -8.91 -29.25 -16.98
CA PHE A 359 -8.55 -29.26 -15.55
C PHE A 359 -9.73 -28.99 -14.65
N THR A 360 -9.72 -29.61 -13.48
CA THR A 360 -10.67 -29.37 -12.38
C THR A 360 -9.89 -29.00 -11.12
N GLY A 361 -10.46 -28.06 -10.34
CA GLY A 361 -9.92 -27.68 -9.04
C GLY A 361 -10.56 -28.49 -7.93
N PHE A 362 -9.79 -28.88 -6.93
CA PHE A 362 -10.23 -29.70 -5.81
C PHE A 362 -9.78 -29.07 -4.49
N ILE A 363 -10.60 -29.22 -3.46
CA ILE A 363 -10.19 -29.01 -2.06
C ILE A 363 -9.84 -30.36 -1.46
N VAL A 364 -8.64 -30.53 -0.93
CA VAL A 364 -8.14 -31.82 -0.43
C VAL A 364 -7.68 -31.65 1.00
N ASP A 365 -8.30 -32.35 1.95
CA ASP A 365 -7.85 -32.35 3.35
C ASP A 365 -6.47 -33.01 3.46
N ALA A 366 -5.57 -32.40 4.22
CA ALA A 366 -4.15 -32.76 4.19
C ALA A 366 -3.83 -34.11 4.84
N ASP A 367 -4.75 -34.64 5.64
CA ASP A 367 -4.68 -35.97 6.27
C ASP A 367 -5.36 -37.07 5.43
N SER A 368 -5.82 -36.75 4.21
CA SER A 368 -6.41 -37.74 3.31
C SER A 368 -5.41 -38.88 3.01
N PRO A 369 -5.80 -40.16 3.15
CA PRO A 369 -4.93 -41.29 2.83
C PRO A 369 -4.41 -41.22 1.39
N GLY A 370 -3.13 -41.55 1.20
CA GLY A 370 -2.45 -41.49 -0.11
C GLY A 370 -1.66 -40.19 -0.33
N ILE A 371 -1.79 -39.19 0.55
CA ILE A 371 -0.94 -38.00 0.52
C ILE A 371 0.40 -38.32 1.18
N THR A 372 1.49 -38.07 0.45
CA THR A 372 2.86 -38.11 0.97
C THR A 372 3.48 -36.73 0.90
N VAL A 373 3.77 -36.15 2.07
CA VAL A 373 4.51 -34.89 2.20
C VAL A 373 6.01 -35.15 2.08
N GLY A 374 6.66 -34.50 1.12
CA GLY A 374 8.10 -34.61 0.91
C GLY A 374 8.94 -33.97 2.02
N ARG A 375 10.26 -34.00 1.85
CA ARG A 375 11.19 -33.25 2.72
C ARG A 375 10.96 -31.73 2.56
N LYS A 376 11.42 -30.96 3.55
CA LYS A 376 11.60 -29.51 3.41
C LYS A 376 12.73 -29.25 2.41
N GLU A 377 12.45 -28.48 1.37
CA GLU A 377 13.48 -28.06 0.42
C GLU A 377 14.32 -26.90 0.97
N ILE A 378 15.62 -26.93 0.67
CA ILE A 378 16.58 -25.91 1.12
C ILE A 378 16.79 -24.91 -0.01
N ASN A 379 16.13 -23.76 0.10
CA ASN A 379 16.20 -22.67 -0.87
C ASN A 379 17.20 -21.59 -0.42
N ILE A 380 17.63 -20.74 -1.35
CA ILE A 380 18.58 -19.66 -1.06
C ILE A 380 18.01 -18.58 -0.11
N GLY A 381 16.72 -18.28 -0.23
CA GLY A 381 16.03 -17.23 0.51
C GLY A 381 14.66 -17.69 0.99
N GLN A 382 14.02 -16.87 1.81
CA GLN A 382 12.75 -17.17 2.50
C GLN A 382 12.81 -18.50 3.27
N ARG A 383 13.97 -18.79 3.89
CA ARG A 383 14.32 -20.14 4.35
C ARG A 383 13.43 -20.68 5.47
N CYS A 384 12.82 -19.81 6.27
CA CYS A 384 11.85 -20.19 7.30
C CYS A 384 10.48 -20.59 6.72
N SER A 385 10.15 -20.19 5.50
CA SER A 385 8.96 -20.69 4.80
C SER A 385 9.07 -22.20 4.57
N ASP A 386 7.98 -22.93 4.76
CA ASP A 386 7.95 -24.36 4.45
C ASP A 386 7.62 -24.53 2.97
N THR A 387 8.49 -25.22 2.22
CA THR A 387 8.31 -25.48 0.79
C THR A 387 8.68 -26.92 0.50
N ARG A 388 7.75 -27.68 -0.10
CA ARG A 388 7.88 -29.14 -0.26
C ARG A 388 7.34 -29.65 -1.58
N GLY A 389 7.74 -30.86 -1.94
CA GLY A 389 6.97 -31.70 -2.87
C GLY A 389 5.82 -32.40 -2.16
N ILE A 390 4.70 -32.60 -2.85
CA ILE A 390 3.52 -33.31 -2.33
C ILE A 390 3.11 -34.35 -3.37
N THR A 391 3.05 -35.62 -2.97
CA THR A 391 2.62 -36.72 -3.85
C THR A 391 1.24 -37.21 -3.44
N PHE A 392 0.41 -37.47 -4.44
CA PHE A 392 -0.94 -38.00 -4.31
C PHE A 392 -0.94 -39.39 -4.97
N GLU A 393 -1.16 -40.44 -4.18
CA GLU A 393 -1.30 -41.82 -4.63
C GLU A 393 -2.68 -42.34 -4.25
N ASP A 394 -3.56 -42.47 -5.25
CA ASP A 394 -4.94 -42.88 -5.09
C ASP A 394 -5.74 -42.08 -4.02
N VAL A 395 -5.47 -40.78 -3.92
CA VAL A 395 -6.12 -39.91 -2.94
C VAL A 395 -7.58 -39.70 -3.32
N VAL A 396 -8.48 -40.08 -2.42
CA VAL A 396 -9.93 -40.01 -2.65
C VAL A 396 -10.48 -38.65 -2.19
N VAL A 397 -11.12 -37.94 -3.12
CA VAL A 397 -11.74 -36.63 -2.88
C VAL A 397 -13.24 -36.72 -3.15
N PRO A 398 -14.12 -36.30 -2.23
CA PRO A 398 -15.57 -36.37 -2.46
C PRO A 398 -16.04 -35.33 -3.48
N GLU A 399 -17.15 -35.59 -4.18
CA GLU A 399 -17.71 -34.66 -5.17
C GLU A 399 -17.98 -33.26 -4.59
N GLU A 400 -18.36 -33.16 -3.31
CA GLU A 400 -18.59 -31.87 -2.63
C GLU A 400 -17.35 -30.98 -2.51
N ASN A 401 -16.17 -31.54 -2.73
CA ASN A 401 -14.89 -30.83 -2.69
C ASN A 401 -14.40 -30.43 -4.10
N VAL A 402 -15.16 -30.71 -5.16
CA VAL A 402 -14.92 -30.18 -6.50
C VAL A 402 -15.24 -28.69 -6.51
N LEU A 403 -14.30 -27.87 -6.98
CA LEU A 403 -14.43 -26.43 -6.98
C LEU A 403 -14.96 -25.92 -8.33
N GLY A 404 -16.15 -25.33 -8.33
CA GLY A 404 -16.88 -24.99 -9.54
C GLY A 404 -17.29 -26.25 -10.32
N ASP A 405 -17.53 -26.10 -11.62
CA ASP A 405 -17.86 -27.23 -12.49
C ASP A 405 -16.59 -27.95 -12.99
N PRO A 406 -16.63 -29.28 -13.20
CA PRO A 406 -15.54 -30.01 -13.84
C PRO A 406 -15.11 -29.36 -15.17
N GLY A 407 -13.80 -29.25 -15.37
CA GLY A 407 -13.19 -28.57 -16.52
C GLY A 407 -12.96 -27.07 -16.36
N TYR A 408 -13.50 -26.42 -15.31
CA TYR A 408 -13.27 -24.98 -15.09
C TYR A 408 -12.02 -24.66 -14.26
N GLY A 409 -11.29 -25.68 -13.79
CA GLY A 409 -10.16 -25.52 -12.87
C GLY A 409 -9.06 -24.59 -13.39
N PHE A 410 -8.73 -24.65 -14.69
CA PHE A 410 -7.72 -23.76 -15.28
C PHE A 410 -8.15 -22.30 -15.21
N LYS A 411 -9.42 -21.99 -15.52
CA LYS A 411 -9.96 -20.63 -15.46
C LYS A 411 -9.98 -20.10 -14.02
N ILE A 412 -10.40 -20.95 -13.08
CA ILE A 412 -10.42 -20.61 -11.65
C ILE A 412 -9.00 -20.28 -11.16
N ALA A 413 -8.00 -21.11 -11.52
CA ALA A 413 -6.61 -20.86 -11.17
C ALA A 413 -6.08 -19.56 -11.79
N MET A 414 -6.41 -19.27 -13.06
CA MET A 414 -6.01 -18.01 -13.69
C MET A 414 -6.66 -16.77 -13.06
N GLN A 415 -7.93 -16.86 -12.68
CA GLN A 415 -8.65 -15.78 -11.98
C GLN A 415 -8.14 -15.57 -10.55
N ALA A 416 -7.71 -16.63 -9.86
CA ALA A 416 -7.10 -16.50 -8.54
C ALA A 416 -5.84 -15.62 -8.58
N PHE A 417 -5.05 -15.66 -9.66
CA PHE A 417 -3.85 -14.81 -9.79
C PHE A 417 -4.15 -13.31 -9.88
N ASP A 418 -5.34 -12.91 -10.32
CA ASP A 418 -5.75 -11.51 -10.32
C ASP A 418 -5.92 -10.98 -8.88
N ILE A 419 -6.24 -11.87 -7.93
CA ILE A 419 -6.36 -11.59 -6.50
C ILE A 419 -5.00 -11.66 -5.79
N THR A 420 -4.14 -12.62 -6.15
CA THR A 420 -2.91 -12.94 -5.39
C THR A 420 -1.66 -12.20 -5.86
N ARG A 421 -1.61 -11.74 -7.12
CA ARG A 421 -0.45 -11.00 -7.62
C ARG A 421 -0.22 -9.64 -6.94
N PRO A 422 -1.24 -8.84 -6.60
CA PRO A 422 -1.02 -7.59 -5.87
C PRO A 422 -0.37 -7.80 -4.48
N PRO A 423 -0.85 -8.71 -3.61
CA PRO A 423 -0.16 -9.05 -2.35
C PRO A 423 1.29 -9.52 -2.53
N VAL A 424 1.59 -10.28 -3.59
CA VAL A 424 2.96 -10.71 -3.89
C VAL A 424 3.83 -9.54 -4.33
N ALA A 425 3.29 -8.63 -5.15
CA ALA A 425 3.98 -7.43 -5.59
C ALA A 425 4.31 -6.51 -4.40
N ILE A 426 3.37 -6.32 -3.46
CA ILE A 426 3.61 -5.46 -2.30
C ILE A 426 4.62 -6.08 -1.34
N GLY A 427 4.69 -7.42 -1.25
CA GLY A 427 5.74 -8.11 -0.51
C GLY A 427 7.14 -7.75 -1.01
N ALA A 428 7.32 -7.67 -2.34
CA ALA A 428 8.57 -7.21 -2.94
C ALA A 428 8.88 -5.75 -2.59
N VAL A 429 7.87 -4.87 -2.56
CA VAL A 429 8.00 -3.47 -2.15
C VAL A 429 8.42 -3.35 -0.67
N GLY A 430 7.81 -4.14 0.22
CA GLY A 430 8.16 -4.18 1.65
C GLY A 430 9.63 -4.58 1.88
N LEU A 431 10.10 -5.62 1.17
CA LEU A 431 11.51 -6.01 1.18
C LEU A 431 12.42 -4.89 0.66
N ALA A 432 12.07 -4.29 -0.47
CA ALA A 432 12.84 -3.20 -1.07
C ALA A 432 12.94 -2.01 -0.11
N ARG A 433 11.85 -1.65 0.57
CA ARG A 433 11.86 -0.64 1.64
C ARG A 433 12.83 -0.97 2.75
N ARG A 434 12.83 -2.21 3.24
CA ARG A 434 13.76 -2.63 4.29
C ARG A 434 15.20 -2.48 3.82
N ALA A 435 15.51 -2.98 2.63
CA ALA A 435 16.86 -2.87 2.05
C ALA A 435 17.30 -1.41 1.89
N PHE A 436 16.39 -0.52 1.45
CA PHE A 436 16.65 0.92 1.35
C PHE A 436 16.88 1.58 2.71
N ASP A 437 16.06 1.29 3.72
CA ASP A 437 16.21 1.89 5.05
C ASP A 437 17.54 1.49 5.69
N GLU A 438 17.92 0.21 5.60
CA GLU A 438 19.21 -0.31 6.08
C GLU A 438 20.38 0.38 5.35
N ALA A 439 20.30 0.48 4.02
CA ALA A 439 21.33 1.13 3.20
C ALA A 439 21.44 2.63 3.48
N ARG A 440 20.32 3.33 3.63
CA ARG A 440 20.28 4.76 3.95
C ARG A 440 20.90 5.02 5.31
N GLN A 441 20.52 4.23 6.32
CA GLN A 441 21.07 4.37 7.67
C GLN A 441 22.59 4.15 7.66
N TYR A 442 23.04 3.04 7.07
CA TYR A 442 24.48 2.75 6.95
C TYR A 442 25.24 3.86 6.21
N ALA A 443 24.64 4.42 5.15
CA ALA A 443 25.27 5.49 4.38
C ALA A 443 25.47 6.78 5.17
N LEU A 444 24.58 7.08 6.11
CA LEU A 444 24.68 8.26 6.99
C LEU A 444 25.71 8.07 8.11
N GLU A 445 25.96 6.83 8.52
CA GLU A 445 26.88 6.50 9.63
C GLU A 445 28.31 6.21 9.14
N ARG A 446 28.46 5.41 8.08
CA ARG A 446 29.74 4.97 7.56
C ARG A 446 30.48 6.13 6.91
N LYS A 447 31.77 6.31 7.26
CA LYS A 447 32.63 7.33 6.66
C LYS A 447 33.70 6.74 5.75
N THR A 448 33.95 7.40 4.63
CA THR A 448 35.12 7.20 3.76
C THR A 448 35.56 8.56 3.22
N MET A 449 36.86 8.75 2.98
CA MET A 449 37.39 10.03 2.50
C MET A 449 36.97 11.23 3.38
N GLY A 450 36.88 11.02 4.71
CA GLY A 450 36.60 12.07 5.70
C GLY A 450 35.12 12.42 5.92
N VAL A 451 34.18 11.93 5.10
CA VAL A 451 32.75 12.26 5.18
C VAL A 451 31.87 11.01 5.24
N PRO A 452 30.62 11.10 5.76
CA PRO A 452 29.63 10.03 5.58
C PRO A 452 29.49 9.67 4.11
N ILE A 453 29.35 8.38 3.79
CA ILE A 453 29.27 7.96 2.38
C ILE A 453 28.03 8.49 1.67
N ALA A 454 26.99 8.87 2.41
CA ALA A 454 25.83 9.61 1.92
C ALA A 454 26.18 10.99 1.31
N MET A 455 27.38 11.52 1.53
CA MET A 455 27.87 12.77 0.91
C MET A 455 28.53 12.54 -0.46
N HIS A 456 28.79 11.28 -0.83
CA HIS A 456 29.31 10.95 -2.16
C HIS A 456 28.16 10.89 -3.17
N GLN A 457 28.24 11.69 -4.23
CA GLN A 457 27.17 11.81 -5.23
C GLN A 457 26.73 10.45 -5.82
N ALA A 458 27.67 9.53 -6.04
CA ALA A 458 27.36 8.20 -6.53
C ALA A 458 26.41 7.43 -5.59
N ILE A 459 26.58 7.56 -4.26
CA ILE A 459 25.70 6.93 -3.26
C ILE A 459 24.35 7.64 -3.23
N GLN A 460 24.32 8.97 -3.35
CA GLN A 460 23.07 9.74 -3.42
C GLN A 460 22.20 9.32 -4.61
N PHE A 461 22.81 9.14 -5.79
CA PHE A 461 22.10 8.69 -6.98
C PHE A 461 21.54 7.27 -6.80
N MET A 462 22.32 6.35 -6.24
CA MET A 462 21.81 5.00 -5.92
C MET A 462 20.60 5.06 -4.99
N LEU A 463 20.69 5.82 -3.88
CA LEU A 463 19.58 5.96 -2.93
C LEU A 463 18.35 6.62 -3.57
N ALA A 464 18.53 7.62 -4.44
CA ALA A 464 17.45 8.28 -5.16
C ALA A 464 16.72 7.33 -6.12
N ASP A 465 17.47 6.50 -6.86
CA ASP A 465 16.90 5.50 -7.77
C ASP A 465 16.16 4.39 -7.01
N MET A 466 16.73 3.94 -5.88
CA MET A 466 16.10 2.97 -4.99
C MET A 466 14.74 3.51 -4.50
N ALA A 467 14.72 4.73 -3.95
CA ALA A 467 13.52 5.36 -3.42
C ALA A 467 12.44 5.56 -4.50
N THR A 468 12.83 6.04 -5.68
CA THR A 468 11.93 6.25 -6.82
C THR A 468 11.20 4.96 -7.22
N GLY A 469 11.94 3.87 -7.43
CA GLY A 469 11.29 2.64 -7.86
C GLY A 469 10.51 1.93 -6.74
N ILE A 470 10.84 2.16 -5.46
CA ILE A 470 9.99 1.72 -4.34
C ILE A 470 8.62 2.39 -4.41
N GLU A 471 8.59 3.71 -4.60
CA GLU A 471 7.33 4.46 -4.70
C GLU A 471 6.54 4.05 -5.96
N ALA A 472 7.20 3.94 -7.11
CA ALA A 472 6.56 3.47 -8.34
C ALA A 472 5.97 2.06 -8.19
N GLY A 473 6.69 1.14 -7.53
CA GLY A 473 6.21 -0.22 -7.27
C GLY A 473 5.01 -0.27 -6.35
N ARG A 474 5.00 0.57 -5.30
CA ARG A 474 3.86 0.71 -4.39
C ARG A 474 2.61 1.20 -5.12
N GLN A 475 2.73 2.29 -5.86
CA GLN A 475 1.59 2.89 -6.56
C GLN A 475 1.01 1.96 -7.63
N LEU A 476 1.87 1.25 -8.37
CA LEU A 476 1.42 0.27 -9.35
C LEU A 476 0.69 -0.92 -8.71
N THR A 477 1.14 -1.34 -7.53
CA THR A 477 0.49 -2.40 -6.76
C THR A 477 -0.85 -1.94 -6.19
N TYR A 478 -0.92 -0.73 -5.63
CA TYR A 478 -2.18 -0.15 -5.14
C TYR A 478 -3.20 0.03 -6.26
N LYS A 479 -2.78 0.45 -7.46
CA LYS A 479 -3.66 0.47 -8.63
C LYS A 479 -4.21 -0.91 -8.95
N ALA A 480 -3.37 -1.95 -8.97
CA ALA A 480 -3.82 -3.32 -9.24
C ALA A 480 -4.81 -3.84 -8.19
N ALA A 481 -4.58 -3.54 -6.92
CA ALA A 481 -5.46 -3.91 -5.82
C ALA A 481 -6.79 -3.15 -5.86
N TYR A 482 -6.75 -1.84 -6.11
CA TYR A 482 -7.94 -1.01 -6.25
C TYR A 482 -8.86 -1.47 -7.39
N GLU A 483 -8.29 -1.84 -8.54
CA GLU A 483 -9.09 -2.33 -9.68
C GLU A 483 -9.90 -3.59 -9.35
N ILE A 484 -9.30 -4.55 -8.63
CA ILE A 484 -10.02 -5.77 -8.24
C ILE A 484 -11.04 -5.50 -7.12
N ASP A 485 -10.75 -4.56 -6.21
CA ASP A 485 -11.70 -4.13 -5.17
C ASP A 485 -12.94 -3.45 -5.77
N CYS A 486 -12.79 -2.70 -6.86
CA CYS A 486 -13.90 -2.18 -7.65
C CYS A 486 -14.61 -3.22 -8.53
N GLY A 487 -14.21 -4.50 -8.48
CA GLY A 487 -14.79 -5.58 -9.28
C GLY A 487 -14.41 -5.55 -10.77
N ARG A 488 -13.35 -4.80 -11.13
CA ARG A 488 -12.83 -4.74 -12.49
C ARG A 488 -11.69 -5.73 -12.69
N LYS A 489 -11.55 -6.22 -13.93
CA LYS A 489 -10.44 -7.10 -14.31
C LYS A 489 -9.12 -6.33 -14.19
N ASN A 490 -8.21 -6.81 -13.34
CA ASN A 490 -6.93 -6.15 -13.08
C ASN A 490 -5.71 -6.86 -13.71
N THR A 491 -5.89 -7.95 -14.47
CA THR A 491 -4.80 -8.84 -14.94
C THR A 491 -3.58 -8.11 -15.48
N MET A 492 -3.79 -7.07 -16.30
CA MET A 492 -2.69 -6.26 -16.85
C MET A 492 -1.94 -5.52 -15.74
N TYR A 493 -2.65 -4.76 -14.89
CA TYR A 493 -2.07 -3.99 -13.80
C TYR A 493 -1.41 -4.89 -12.75
N ALA A 494 -2.03 -6.01 -12.39
CA ALA A 494 -1.46 -7.00 -11.48
C ALA A 494 -0.14 -7.59 -12.01
N SER A 495 -0.08 -7.89 -13.32
CA SER A 495 1.13 -8.40 -13.96
C SER A 495 2.22 -7.33 -14.07
N MET A 496 1.85 -6.08 -14.37
CA MET A 496 2.76 -4.93 -14.35
C MET A 496 3.36 -4.72 -12.96
N ALA A 497 2.52 -4.71 -11.91
CA ALA A 497 2.94 -4.58 -10.52
C ALA A 497 3.91 -5.68 -10.11
N LYS A 498 3.52 -6.95 -10.28
CA LYS A 498 4.34 -8.10 -9.90
C LYS A 498 5.70 -8.08 -10.60
N ARG A 499 5.72 -7.83 -11.91
CA ARG A 499 6.97 -7.73 -12.68
C ARG A 499 7.85 -6.58 -12.19
N PHE A 500 7.28 -5.38 -12.08
CA PHE A 500 8.04 -4.18 -11.76
C PHE A 500 8.57 -4.23 -10.32
N ALA A 501 7.72 -4.55 -9.35
CA ALA A 501 8.10 -4.64 -7.95
C ALA A 501 9.13 -5.77 -7.72
N GLY A 502 8.96 -6.93 -8.36
CA GLY A 502 9.94 -8.02 -8.28
C GLY A 502 11.29 -7.68 -8.90
N ASP A 503 11.30 -7.05 -10.07
CA ASP A 503 12.54 -6.60 -10.74
C ASP A 503 13.24 -5.51 -9.89
N HIS A 504 12.50 -4.54 -9.35
CA HIS A 504 13.09 -3.45 -8.56
C HIS A 504 13.55 -3.90 -7.17
N ALA A 505 12.83 -4.80 -6.50
CA ALA A 505 13.26 -5.36 -5.21
C ALA A 505 14.61 -6.06 -5.30
N ASN A 506 14.87 -6.78 -6.40
CA ASN A 506 16.17 -7.41 -6.66
C ASN A 506 17.28 -6.37 -6.84
N LYS A 507 17.01 -5.31 -7.60
CA LYS A 507 17.97 -4.22 -7.79
C LYS A 507 18.27 -3.51 -6.47
N VAL A 508 17.24 -3.11 -5.72
CA VAL A 508 17.38 -2.41 -4.44
C VAL A 508 18.13 -3.26 -3.42
N ALA A 509 17.85 -4.56 -3.33
CA ALA A 509 18.56 -5.45 -2.40
C ALA A 509 20.05 -5.63 -2.79
N THR A 510 20.35 -5.69 -4.10
CA THR A 510 21.73 -5.73 -4.60
C THR A 510 22.47 -4.41 -4.32
N ASP A 511 21.82 -3.28 -4.58
CA ASP A 511 22.38 -1.95 -4.32
C ASP A 511 22.62 -1.72 -2.83
N ALA A 512 21.76 -2.28 -1.95
CA ALA A 512 21.95 -2.24 -0.51
C ALA A 512 23.22 -2.99 -0.08
N ILE A 513 23.48 -4.19 -0.61
CA ILE A 513 24.77 -4.88 -0.40
C ILE A 513 25.92 -3.98 -0.86
N GLN A 514 25.81 -3.38 -2.05
CA GLN A 514 26.86 -2.56 -2.63
C GLN A 514 27.19 -1.32 -1.78
N ILE A 515 26.18 -0.67 -1.20
CA ILE A 515 26.34 0.49 -0.30
C ILE A 515 27.03 0.07 1.01
N PHE A 516 26.74 -1.11 1.54
CA PHE A 516 27.45 -1.65 2.71
C PHE A 516 28.89 -2.11 2.38
N GLY A 517 29.21 -2.34 1.11
CA GLY A 517 30.50 -2.87 0.68
C GLY A 517 30.78 -4.25 1.28
N GLY A 518 31.98 -4.47 1.81
CA GLY A 518 32.37 -5.77 2.39
C GLY A 518 31.47 -6.23 3.55
N ALA A 519 30.90 -5.30 4.32
CA ALA A 519 29.94 -5.62 5.38
C ALA A 519 28.64 -6.22 4.81
N GLY A 520 28.21 -5.77 3.63
CA GLY A 520 26.96 -6.22 3.01
C GLY A 520 27.02 -7.65 2.50
N PHE A 521 28.22 -8.21 2.33
CA PHE A 521 28.44 -9.60 1.96
C PHE A 521 28.55 -10.54 3.17
N ASN A 522 28.53 -9.99 4.39
CA ASN A 522 28.70 -10.74 5.62
C ASN A 522 27.33 -11.02 6.29
N THR A 523 27.15 -12.25 6.76
CA THR A 523 25.89 -12.75 7.38
C THR A 523 25.54 -12.14 8.74
N GLU A 524 26.43 -11.30 9.31
CA GLU A 524 26.12 -10.51 10.49
C GLU A 524 25.26 -9.28 10.16
N TYR A 525 25.22 -8.84 8.89
CA TYR A 525 24.44 -7.69 8.43
C TYR A 525 23.16 -8.14 7.70
N PRO A 526 22.07 -7.37 7.80
CA PRO A 526 20.74 -7.83 7.34
C PRO A 526 20.60 -7.87 5.81
N VAL A 527 21.38 -7.06 5.07
CA VAL A 527 21.17 -6.85 3.63
C VAL A 527 21.45 -8.07 2.76
N GLU A 528 22.31 -9.00 3.21
CA GLU A 528 22.58 -10.24 2.47
C GLU A 528 21.35 -11.15 2.43
N LYS A 529 20.61 -11.24 3.55
CA LYS A 529 19.36 -11.98 3.62
C LYS A 529 18.32 -11.38 2.70
N LEU A 530 18.18 -10.05 2.71
CA LEU A 530 17.23 -9.35 1.84
C LEU A 530 17.53 -9.60 0.36
N PHE A 531 18.80 -9.66 -0.03
CA PHE A 531 19.22 -10.04 -1.38
C PHE A 531 18.83 -11.48 -1.75
N ARG A 532 19.09 -12.44 -0.86
CA ARG A 532 18.68 -13.84 -1.08
C ARG A 532 17.16 -13.97 -1.19
N ASP A 533 16.43 -13.33 -0.29
CA ASP A 533 14.97 -13.31 -0.23
C ASP A 533 14.36 -12.66 -1.49
N ALA A 534 14.95 -11.58 -2.00
CA ALA A 534 14.41 -10.83 -3.14
C ALA A 534 14.28 -11.66 -4.42
N LYS A 535 15.18 -12.64 -4.62
CA LYS A 535 15.29 -13.38 -5.88
C LYS A 535 14.01 -14.11 -6.26
N ILE A 536 13.26 -14.61 -5.28
CA ILE A 536 12.06 -15.41 -5.52
C ILE A 536 10.92 -14.60 -6.16
N TYR A 537 10.88 -13.28 -5.93
CA TYR A 537 9.85 -12.40 -6.50
C TYR A 537 9.91 -12.30 -8.04
N GLN A 538 11.02 -12.67 -8.67
CA GLN A 538 11.12 -12.78 -10.14
C GLN A 538 10.70 -14.15 -10.68
N ILE A 539 10.39 -15.13 -9.81
CA ILE A 539 10.22 -16.55 -10.15
C ILE A 539 8.79 -17.02 -9.87
N TYR A 540 8.37 -17.07 -8.59
CA TYR A 540 7.07 -17.61 -8.20
C TYR A 540 5.91 -16.70 -8.63
N GLU A 541 4.66 -17.17 -8.57
CA GLU A 541 3.47 -16.38 -8.96
C GLU A 541 3.57 -15.81 -10.39
N GLY A 542 4.18 -16.60 -11.28
CA GLY A 542 4.48 -16.26 -12.67
C GLY A 542 5.80 -15.47 -12.79
N THR A 543 6.77 -16.05 -13.50
CA THR A 543 8.11 -15.47 -13.68
C THR A 543 8.08 -14.09 -14.33
N SER A 544 9.14 -13.31 -14.17
CA SER A 544 9.30 -12.01 -14.85
C SER A 544 9.06 -12.09 -16.37
N GLN A 545 9.38 -13.22 -17.01
CA GLN A 545 9.12 -13.48 -18.43
C GLN A 545 7.63 -13.74 -18.70
N ILE A 546 6.98 -14.58 -17.88
CA ILE A 546 5.55 -14.85 -17.99
C ILE A 546 4.73 -13.59 -17.77
N GLN A 547 5.10 -12.74 -16.81
CA GLN A 547 4.41 -11.46 -16.62
C GLN A 547 4.50 -10.58 -17.87
N ARG A 548 5.66 -10.53 -18.55
CA ARG A 548 5.80 -9.79 -19.81
C ARG A 548 4.90 -10.35 -20.91
N MET A 549 4.77 -11.68 -21.00
CA MET A 549 3.85 -12.31 -21.94
C MET A 549 2.39 -11.95 -21.65
N ILE A 550 1.98 -11.95 -20.37
CA ILE A 550 0.63 -11.57 -19.98
C ILE A 550 0.36 -10.10 -20.28
N ILE A 551 1.30 -9.21 -19.91
CA ILE A 551 1.19 -7.77 -20.21
C ILE A 551 1.07 -7.55 -21.72
N ALA A 552 1.92 -8.18 -22.53
CA ALA A 552 1.86 -8.05 -23.98
C ALA A 552 0.50 -8.52 -24.53
N LYS A 553 0.00 -9.67 -24.07
CA LYS A 553 -1.30 -10.20 -24.49
C LYS A 553 -2.45 -9.25 -24.13
N GLU A 554 -2.49 -8.77 -22.89
CA GLU A 554 -3.55 -7.86 -22.44
C GLU A 554 -3.45 -6.50 -23.17
N MET A 555 -2.25 -5.95 -23.32
CA MET A 555 -2.00 -4.70 -24.03
C MET A 555 -2.48 -4.77 -25.48
N PHE A 556 -2.11 -5.81 -26.24
CA PHE A 556 -2.53 -5.95 -27.64
C PHE A 556 -4.02 -6.29 -27.81
N SER A 557 -4.70 -6.73 -26.75
CA SER A 557 -6.15 -6.95 -26.77
C SER A 557 -6.96 -5.67 -26.54
N ARG A 558 -6.33 -4.59 -26.06
CA ARG A 558 -6.98 -3.30 -25.84
C ARG A 558 -6.92 -2.44 -27.10
N GLN A 559 -7.94 -1.61 -27.29
CA GLN A 559 -7.96 -0.64 -28.39
C GLN A 559 -7.02 0.54 -28.12
N THR A 560 -6.96 1.00 -26.86
CA THR A 560 -6.06 2.06 -26.40
C THR A 560 -5.48 1.71 -25.02
N MET A 561 -4.45 2.46 -24.59
CA MET A 561 -3.89 2.36 -23.24
C MET A 561 -4.57 3.30 -22.24
N ASP A 562 -5.71 3.88 -22.62
CA ASP A 562 -6.46 4.76 -21.72
C ASP A 562 -6.93 3.96 -20.49
N PRO A 563 -6.84 4.56 -19.29
CA PRO A 563 -7.04 3.87 -18.02
C PRO A 563 -8.44 3.29 -17.81
#